data_AF-A0A0F9C2K2-F1
#
_entry.id   AF-A0A0F9C2K2-F1
#
_cell.length_a   1.000
_cell.length_b   1.000
_cell.length_c   1.000
_cell.angle_alpha   90.00
_cell.angle_beta   90.00
_cell.angle_gamma   90.00
#
_symmetry.space_group_name_H-M   'P 1'
#
loop_
_entity.id
_entity.type
_entity.pdbx_description
1 polymer ?
#
loop_
_entity_poly.entity_id
_entity_poly.type
_entity_poly.pdbx_seq_one_letter_code
_entity_poly.pdbx_strand_id
1 'polypeptide(L)'
;IGIVVLMAVGLLGCIALAFGLELGGLQWKRYFAPKHEEVRREVFMETRSFNEAKLQQLSKLRLEYLREDDADFKAALASTIRHTFAEYDETRLPQELRTFLHEIKYGTP
;
A
#
# COMPACT_ATOMS: atom_id res chain seq x y z
N ILE A 1 -20.73 56.31 -7.86
CA ILE A 1 -19.58 55.67 -8.53
C ILE A 1 -18.56 55.13 -7.51
N GLY A 2 -18.08 55.94 -6.55
CA GLY A 2 -17.06 55.49 -5.56
C GLY A 2 -17.42 54.26 -4.71
N ILE A 3 -18.64 54.17 -4.17
CA ILE A 3 -19.08 53.02 -3.35
C ILE A 3 -19.14 51.72 -4.17
N VAL A 4 -19.60 51.80 -5.41
CA VAL A 4 -19.72 50.64 -6.31
C VAL A 4 -18.32 50.09 -6.66
N VAL A 5 -17.35 50.97 -6.90
CA VAL A 5 -15.96 50.57 -7.16
C VAL A 5 -15.33 49.92 -5.91
N LEU A 6 -15.59 50.46 -4.72
CA LEU A 6 -15.06 49.92 -3.47
C LEU A 6 -15.64 48.51 -3.16
N MET A 7 -16.93 48.31 -3.44
CA MET A 7 -17.58 47.00 -3.35
C MET A 7 -17.01 46.00 -4.37
N ALA A 8 -16.76 46.44 -5.61
CA ALA A 8 -16.19 45.58 -6.65
C ALA A 8 -14.76 45.13 -6.32
N VAL A 9 -13.92 46.03 -5.78
CA VAL A 9 -12.55 45.71 -5.33
C VAL A 9 -12.58 44.77 -4.13
N GLY A 10 -13.48 45.01 -3.16
CA GLY A 10 -13.66 44.11 -2.02
C GLY A 10 -14.09 42.70 -2.44
N LEU A 11 -15.02 42.58 -3.39
CA LEU A 11 -15.47 41.30 -3.92
C LEU A 11 -14.34 40.55 -4.65
N LEU A 12 -13.57 41.24 -5.50
CA LEU A 12 -12.40 40.68 -6.17
C LEU A 12 -11.34 40.19 -5.18
N GLY A 13 -11.10 40.95 -4.10
CA GLY A 13 -10.18 40.55 -3.02
C GLY A 13 -10.65 39.27 -2.30
N CYS A 14 -11.95 39.17 -1.99
CA CYS A 14 -12.53 37.97 -1.39
C CYS A 14 -12.43 36.75 -2.30
N ILE A 15 -12.68 36.92 -3.61
CA ILE A 15 -12.53 35.84 -4.60
C ILE A 15 -11.07 35.40 -4.69
N ALA A 16 -10.12 36.33 -4.79
CA ALA A 16 -8.70 36.01 -4.85
C ALA A 16 -8.21 35.28 -3.58
N LEU A 17 -8.68 35.69 -2.40
CA LEU A 17 -8.39 34.99 -1.14
C LEU A 17 -8.99 33.58 -1.10
N ALA A 18 -10.24 33.41 -1.54
CA ALA A 18 -10.87 32.10 -1.62
C ALA A 18 -10.10 31.14 -2.54
N PHE A 19 -9.71 31.60 -3.73
CA PHE A 19 -8.88 30.82 -4.66
C PHE A 19 -7.49 30.52 -4.08
N GLY A 20 -6.85 31.46 -3.38
CA GLY A 20 -5.56 31.25 -2.75
C GLY A 20 -5.59 30.20 -1.62
N LEU A 21 -6.65 30.22 -0.80
CA LEU A 21 -6.89 29.25 0.26
C LEU A 21 -7.16 27.84 -0.30
N GLU A 22 -7.95 27.73 -1.37
CA GLU A 22 -8.20 26.44 -2.02
C GLU A 22 -6.96 25.85 -2.67
N LEU A 23 -6.17 26.65 -3.39
CA LEU A 23 -4.92 26.20 -4.01
C LEU A 23 -3.89 25.79 -2.96
N GLY A 24 -3.74 26.55 -1.88
CA GLY A 24 -2.89 26.20 -0.74
C GLY A 24 -3.35 24.91 -0.05
N GLY A 25 -4.65 24.75 0.14
CA GLY A 25 -5.25 23.54 0.71
C GLY A 25 -5.07 22.29 -0.15
N LEU A 26 -5.13 22.43 -1.48
CA LEU A 26 -4.85 21.35 -2.44
C LEU A 26 -3.38 20.91 -2.40
N GLN A 27 -2.44 21.85 -2.32
CA GLN A 27 -1.02 21.54 -2.17
C GLN A 27 -0.72 20.85 -0.84
N TRP A 28 -1.33 21.33 0.25
CA TRP A 28 -1.22 20.70 1.57
C TRP A 28 -1.78 19.28 1.55
N LYS A 29 -2.98 19.07 1.02
CA LYS A 29 -3.57 17.73 0.88
C LYS A 29 -2.67 16.82 0.05
N ARG A 30 -2.12 17.28 -1.08
CA ARG A 30 -1.24 16.45 -1.93
C ARG A 30 0.04 16.02 -1.20
N TYR A 31 0.57 16.84 -0.30
CA TYR A 31 1.76 16.50 0.48
C TYR A 31 1.47 15.58 1.69
N PHE A 32 0.36 15.81 2.39
CA PHE A 32 0.02 15.07 3.61
C PHE A 32 -0.81 13.80 3.36
N ALA A 33 -1.62 13.75 2.30
CA ALA A 33 -2.41 12.58 1.94
C ALA A 33 -1.57 11.29 1.81
N PRO A 34 -0.44 11.25 1.06
CA PRO A 34 0.33 10.01 0.94
C PRO A 34 0.87 9.54 2.30
N LYS A 35 1.31 10.47 3.16
CA LYS A 35 1.79 10.13 4.51
C LYS A 35 0.70 9.53 5.39
N HIS A 36 -0.53 10.07 5.32
CA HIS A 36 -1.66 9.51 6.06
C HIS A 36 -2.08 8.13 5.55
N GLU A 37 -1.99 7.90 4.24
CA GLU A 37 -2.27 6.58 3.65
C GLU A 37 -1.19 5.55 3.99
N GLU A 38 0.08 5.95 3.99
CA GLU A 38 1.21 5.11 4.39
C GLU A 38 1.08 4.65 5.85
N VAL A 39 0.83 5.57 6.79
CA VAL A 39 0.59 5.22 8.20
C VAL A 39 -0.62 4.29 8.35
N ARG A 40 -1.70 4.54 7.60
CA ARG A 40 -2.87 3.65 7.61
C ARG A 40 -2.52 2.25 7.12
N ARG A 41 -1.69 2.15 6.07
CA ARG A 41 -1.20 0.89 5.53
C ARG A 41 -0.33 0.15 6.54
N GLU A 42 0.61 0.84 7.19
CA GLU A 42 1.46 0.26 8.24
C GLU A 42 0.65 -0.28 9.40
N VAL A 43 -0.27 0.53 9.94
CA VAL A 43 -1.17 0.10 11.03
C VAL A 43 -1.98 -1.12 10.60
N PHE A 44 -2.49 -1.13 9.37
CA PHE A 44 -3.19 -2.29 8.83
C PHE A 44 -2.30 -3.54 8.74
N MET A 45 -1.06 -3.40 8.28
CA MET A 45 -0.08 -4.50 8.22
C MET A 45 0.31 -5.03 9.60
N GLU A 46 0.22 -4.20 10.64
CA GLU A 46 0.44 -4.62 12.02
C GLU A 46 -0.75 -5.39 12.62
N THR A 47 -1.94 -5.26 12.04
CA THR A 47 -3.12 -5.96 12.57
C THR A 47 -3.00 -7.48 12.51
N ARG A 48 -3.58 -8.13 13.53
CA ARG A 48 -3.64 -9.59 13.63
C ARG A 48 -4.34 -10.22 12.43
N SER A 49 -5.44 -9.63 11.96
CA SER A 49 -6.22 -10.14 10.82
C SER A 49 -5.42 -10.14 9.52
N PHE A 50 -4.57 -9.12 9.30
CA PHE A 50 -3.66 -9.10 8.16
C PHE A 50 -2.65 -10.24 8.22
N ASN A 51 -2.00 -10.43 9.38
CA ASN A 51 -1.03 -11.52 9.57
C ASN A 51 -1.68 -12.91 9.41
N GLU A 52 -2.86 -13.13 9.97
CA GLU A 52 -3.62 -14.39 9.82
C GLU A 52 -4.00 -14.65 8.36
N ALA A 53 -4.47 -13.63 7.63
CA ALA A 53 -4.79 -13.76 6.21
C ALA A 53 -3.54 -14.10 5.38
N LYS A 54 -2.39 -13.47 5.67
CA LYS A 54 -1.11 -13.77 5.01
C LYS A 54 -0.62 -15.17 5.29
N LEU A 55 -0.77 -15.66 6.51
CA LEU A 55 -0.46 -17.04 6.88
C LEU A 55 -1.32 -18.05 6.12
N GLN A 56 -2.63 -17.81 6.06
CA GLN A 56 -3.55 -18.67 5.33
C GLN A 56 -3.21 -18.67 3.82
N GLN A 57 -2.91 -17.51 3.26
CA GLN A 57 -2.52 -17.37 1.86
C GLN A 57 -1.24 -18.14 1.55
N LEU A 58 -0.19 -17.99 2.37
CA LEU A 58 1.08 -18.69 2.16
C LEU A 58 0.92 -20.21 2.31
N SER A 59 0.13 -20.66 3.29
CA SER A 59 -0.18 -22.08 3.48
C SER A 59 -0.89 -22.67 2.27
N LYS A 60 -1.88 -21.96 1.71
CA LYS A 60 -2.58 -22.39 0.48
C LYS A 60 -1.63 -22.47 -0.71
N LEU A 61 -0.82 -21.43 -0.94
CA LEU A 61 0.12 -21.38 -2.05
C LEU A 61 1.20 -22.46 -1.94
N ARG A 62 1.66 -22.78 -0.73
CA ARG A 62 2.58 -23.91 -0.49
C ARG A 62 1.95 -25.24 -0.89
N LEU A 63 0.70 -25.48 -0.51
CA LEU A 63 0.00 -26.72 -0.90
C LEU A 63 -0.18 -26.82 -2.41
N GLU A 64 -0.48 -25.71 -3.07
CA GLU A 64 -0.56 -25.64 -4.53
C GLU A 64 0.79 -25.92 -5.19
N TYR A 65 1.87 -25.32 -4.67
CA TYR A 65 3.24 -25.56 -5.14
C TYR A 65 3.68 -27.02 -4.99
N LEU A 66 3.26 -27.69 -3.93
CA LEU A 66 3.59 -29.10 -3.68
C LEU A 66 2.74 -30.05 -4.52
N ARG A 67 1.52 -29.64 -4.90
CA ARG A 67 0.60 -30.45 -5.73
C ARG A 67 0.84 -30.28 -7.23
N GLU A 68 1.49 -29.21 -7.64
CA GLU A 68 1.78 -28.94 -9.03
C GLU A 68 2.97 -29.78 -9.52
N ASP A 69 2.70 -30.54 -10.58
CA ASP A 69 3.67 -31.41 -11.25
C ASP A 69 4.29 -30.73 -12.48
N ASP A 70 3.60 -29.73 -13.06
CA ASP A 70 4.12 -28.94 -14.17
C ASP A 70 5.19 -27.95 -13.69
N ALA A 71 6.40 -28.10 -14.22
CA ALA A 71 7.56 -27.30 -13.85
C ALA A 71 7.39 -25.80 -14.19
N ASP A 72 6.73 -25.47 -15.30
CA ASP A 72 6.52 -24.08 -15.73
C ASP A 72 5.51 -23.37 -14.82
N PHE A 73 4.42 -24.06 -14.48
CA PHE A 73 3.44 -23.56 -13.52
C PHE A 73 4.05 -23.41 -12.12
N LYS A 74 4.87 -24.37 -11.71
CA LYS A 74 5.56 -24.33 -10.42
C LYS A 74 6.53 -23.15 -10.33
N ALA A 75 7.26 -22.85 -11.41
CA ALA A 75 8.12 -21.67 -11.49
C ALA A 75 7.32 -20.35 -11.44
N ALA A 76 6.19 -20.28 -12.15
CA ALA A 76 5.29 -19.13 -12.10
C ALA A 76 4.69 -18.92 -10.69
N LEU A 77 4.34 -20.00 -10.00
CA LEU A 77 3.81 -19.97 -8.65
C LEU A 77 4.90 -19.52 -7.64
N ALA A 78 6.13 -20.01 -7.77
CA ALA A 78 7.27 -19.52 -6.99
C ALA A 78 7.46 -18.01 -7.18
N SER A 79 7.45 -17.53 -8.44
CA SER A 79 7.55 -16.10 -8.74
C SER A 79 6.42 -15.28 -8.09
N THR A 80 5.19 -15.80 -8.15
CA THR A 80 4.02 -15.18 -7.53
C THR A 80 4.17 -15.10 -6.01
N ILE A 81 4.65 -16.16 -5.36
CA ILE A 81 4.90 -16.20 -3.92
C ILE A 81 5.98 -15.17 -3.55
N ARG A 82 7.09 -15.10 -4.29
CA ARG A 82 8.16 -14.10 -4.04
C ARG A 82 7.62 -12.67 -4.09
N HIS A 83 6.88 -12.32 -5.14
CA HIS A 83 6.32 -10.98 -5.29
C HIS A 83 5.29 -10.66 -4.21
N THR A 84 4.42 -11.61 -3.88
CA THR A 84 3.33 -11.40 -2.89
C THR A 84 3.86 -11.19 -1.47
N PHE A 85 5.00 -11.80 -1.14
CA PHE A 85 5.62 -11.75 0.19
C PHE A 85 6.94 -10.98 0.21
N ALA A 86 7.23 -10.18 -0.82
CA ALA A 86 8.47 -9.40 -0.92
C ALA A 86 8.63 -8.43 0.27
N GLU A 87 7.55 -7.73 0.62
CA GLU A 87 7.50 -6.72 1.69
C GLU A 87 7.00 -7.29 3.03
N TYR A 88 6.70 -8.59 3.11
CA TYR A 88 6.17 -9.20 4.34
C TYR A 88 7.31 -9.60 5.28
N ASP A 89 7.14 -9.30 6.57
CA ASP A 89 8.08 -9.65 7.62
C ASP A 89 8.05 -11.16 7.94
N GLU A 90 9.12 -11.85 7.57
CA GLU A 90 9.28 -13.29 7.74
C GLU A 90 9.36 -13.73 9.20
N THR A 91 9.70 -12.82 10.13
CA THR A 91 9.76 -13.15 11.57
C THR A 91 8.37 -13.45 12.15
N ARG A 92 7.32 -12.96 11.49
CA ARG A 92 5.91 -13.18 11.84
C ARG A 92 5.37 -14.53 11.35
N LEU A 93 6.15 -15.26 10.55
CA LEU A 93 5.77 -16.58 10.07
C LEU A 93 6.19 -17.68 11.06
N PRO A 94 5.36 -18.73 11.25
CA PRO A 94 5.79 -19.98 11.83
C PRO A 94 7.02 -20.52 11.10
N GLN A 95 7.91 -21.17 11.84
CA GLN A 95 9.20 -21.64 11.34
C GLN A 95 9.10 -22.43 10.03
N GLU A 96 8.11 -23.31 9.90
CA GLU A 96 7.91 -24.13 8.71
C GLU A 96 7.61 -23.31 7.44
N LEU A 97 6.70 -22.33 7.54
CA LEU A 97 6.35 -21.45 6.42
C LEU A 97 7.47 -20.46 6.11
N ARG A 98 8.22 -20.05 7.14
CA ARG A 98 9.41 -19.21 6.97
C ARG A 98 10.49 -19.94 6.17
N THR A 99 10.78 -21.19 6.49
CA THR A 99 11.74 -21.99 5.72
C THR A 99 11.30 -22.13 4.26
N PHE A 100 10.02 -22.47 4.02
CA PHE A 100 9.48 -22.55 2.66
C PHE A 100 9.61 -21.22 1.90
N LEU A 101 9.24 -20.09 2.52
CA LEU A 101 9.35 -18.79 1.87
C LEU A 101 10.81 -18.40 1.60
N HIS A 102 11.71 -18.71 2.53
CA HIS A 102 13.15 -18.49 2.38
C HIS A 102 13.72 -19.32 1.22
N GLU A 103 13.33 -20.58 1.11
CA GLU A 103 13.64 -21.43 -0.04
C GLU A 103 13.10 -20.79 -1.32
N ILE A 104 11.83 -20.42 -1.40
CA ILE A 104 11.28 -19.82 -2.62
C ILE A 104 11.97 -18.49 -3.00
N LYS A 105 12.34 -17.64 -2.03
CA LYS A 105 12.99 -16.34 -2.27
C LYS A 105 14.45 -16.46 -2.66
N TYR A 106 15.21 -17.30 -1.98
CA TYR A 106 16.68 -17.35 -2.10
C TYR A 106 17.18 -18.67 -2.72
N GLY A 107 16.35 -19.70 -2.72
CA GLY A 107 16.61 -21.03 -3.25
C GLY A 107 15.62 -21.39 -4.35
N THR A 108 15.79 -20.82 -5.54
CA THR A 108 15.52 -21.64 -6.73
C THR A 108 16.84 -22.22 -7.22
N PRO A 109 16.84 -23.43 -7.82
CA PRO A 109 18.04 -24.02 -8.41
C PRO A 109 18.73 -23.06 -9.39
#